data_AF-A0A957MBD2-F1
#
_entry.id   AF-A0A957MBD2-F1
#
_cell.length_a   1.000
_cell.length_b   1.000
_cell.length_c   1.000
_cell.angle_alpha   90.00
_cell.angle_beta   90.00
_cell.angle_gamma   90.00
#
_symmetry.space_group_name_H-M   'P 1'
#
loop_
_entity.id
_entity.type
_entity.pdbx_description
1 polymer ?
#
loop_
_entity_poly.entity_id
_entity_poly.type
_entity_poly.pdbx_seq_one_letter_code
_entity_poly.pdbx_strand_id
1 'polypeptide(L)'
;MRAEELCLSCGACCANFRVSFHWSEVDPEQGGAVPPALTVPVDPYRVAMRGTEARPVRCVALQGDVGGCVACAIYAQRPSPCRDFA
;
A
#
# COMPACT_ATOMS: atom_id res chain seq x y z
N MET A 1 5.49 -21.31 1.61
CA MET A 1 4.85 -20.04 2.00
C MET A 1 5.06 -19.09 0.83
N ARG A 2 4.03 -18.91 0.01
CA ARG A 2 4.12 -17.98 -1.13
C ARG A 2 3.96 -16.58 -0.56
N ALA A 3 4.78 -15.62 -0.99
CA ALA A 3 4.75 -14.29 -0.43
C ALA A 3 3.35 -13.63 -0.58
N GLU A 4 2.55 -14.10 -1.54
CA GLU A 4 1.17 -13.65 -1.86
C GLU A 4 0.20 -13.78 -0.68
N GLU A 5 0.49 -14.72 0.22
CA GLU A 5 -0.28 -14.99 1.43
C GLU A 5 0.08 -14.04 2.59
N LEU A 6 1.21 -13.34 2.56
CA LEU A 6 1.72 -12.57 3.71
C LEU A 6 0.93 -11.29 3.98
N CYS A 7 0.69 -10.44 2.97
CA CYS A 7 -0.13 -9.23 3.20
C CYS A 7 -1.61 -9.55 3.46
N LEU A 8 -2.12 -10.73 3.06
CA LEU A 8 -3.50 -11.17 3.36
C LEU A 8 -3.65 -11.86 4.72
N SER A 9 -2.56 -12.22 5.39
CA SER A 9 -2.61 -12.99 6.64
C SER A 9 -2.12 -12.23 7.87
N CYS A 10 -1.18 -11.27 7.74
CA CYS A 10 -0.59 -10.60 8.91
C CYS A 10 -0.72 -9.07 8.93
N GLY A 11 -0.78 -8.42 7.76
CA GLY A 11 -0.93 -6.95 7.67
C GLY A 11 0.31 -6.17 8.14
N ALA A 12 1.40 -6.86 8.49
CA ALA A 12 2.63 -6.25 8.99
C ALA A 12 3.25 -5.28 7.97
N CYS A 13 3.16 -5.60 6.68
CA CYS A 13 3.57 -4.73 5.57
C CYS A 13 2.90 -3.34 5.69
N CYS A 14 1.58 -3.33 5.90
CA CYS A 14 0.76 -2.12 5.98
C CYS A 14 0.85 -1.36 7.31
N ALA A 15 1.40 -1.98 8.36
CA ALA A 15 1.43 -1.41 9.71
C ALA A 15 2.84 -1.03 10.20
N ASN A 16 3.88 -1.32 9.43
CA ASN A 16 5.25 -1.08 9.87
C ASN A 16 6.15 -0.43 8.81
N PHE A 17 5.78 -0.52 7.53
CA PHE A 17 6.60 0.01 6.44
C PHE A 17 5.92 1.16 5.72
N ARG A 18 6.74 2.16 5.38
CA ARG A 18 6.35 3.21 4.46
C ARG A 18 6.24 2.65 3.04
N VAL A 19 5.07 2.79 2.43
CA VAL A 19 4.84 2.33 1.06
C VAL A 19 4.99 3.51 0.13
N SER A 20 6.21 3.78 -0.32
CA SER A 20 6.51 4.81 -1.32
C SER A 20 6.76 4.18 -2.69
N PHE A 21 6.25 4.80 -3.75
CA PHE A 21 6.34 4.30 -5.13
C PHE A 21 6.23 5.45 -6.14
N HIS A 22 6.44 5.15 -7.42
CA HIS A 22 6.47 6.18 -8.45
C HIS A 22 5.07 6.77 -8.70
N TRP A 23 4.97 8.08 -8.92
CA TRP A 23 3.69 8.76 -9.11
C TRP A 23 2.90 8.26 -10.32
N SER A 24 3.56 7.68 -11.34
CA SER A 24 2.84 7.14 -12.51
C SER A 24 1.90 5.99 -12.17
N GLU A 25 2.10 5.29 -11.04
CA GLU A 25 1.20 4.21 -10.63
C GLU A 25 -0.14 4.71 -10.08
N VAL A 26 -0.26 6.01 -9.76
CA VAL A 26 -1.54 6.66 -9.41
C VAL A 26 -2.19 7.40 -10.57
N ASP A 27 -1.46 7.64 -11.67
CA ASP A 27 -1.98 8.41 -12.80
C ASP A 27 -2.66 7.49 -13.84
N PRO A 28 -3.99 7.59 -14.03
CA PRO A 28 -4.69 6.80 -15.03
C PRO A 28 -4.18 7.01 -16.46
N GLU A 29 -3.66 8.20 -16.79
CA GLU A 29 -3.12 8.49 -18.13
C GLU A 29 -1.82 7.72 -18.40
N GLN A 30 -1.11 7.30 -17.34
CA GLN A 30 0.10 6.47 -17.40
C GLN A 30 -0.21 4.97 -17.17
N GLY A 31 -1.48 4.58 -17.11
CA GLY A 31 -1.89 3.21 -16.79
C GLY A 31 -1.81 2.88 -15.29
N GLY A 32 -1.71 3.89 -14.43
CA GLY A 32 -1.75 3.75 -12.98
C GLY A 32 -3.09 3.20 -12.49
N ALA A 33 -3.04 2.23 -11.58
CA ALA A 33 -4.21 1.57 -11.01
C ALA A 33 -4.49 1.99 -9.56
N VAL A 34 -3.55 2.66 -8.89
CA VAL A 34 -3.65 2.99 -7.47
C VAL A 34 -4.54 4.24 -7.29
N PRO A 35 -5.59 4.22 -6.46
CA PRO A 35 -6.45 5.38 -6.28
C PRO A 35 -5.69 6.58 -5.69
N PRO A 36 -5.65 7.75 -6.36
CA PRO A 36 -4.94 8.93 -5.89
C PRO A 36 -5.36 9.38 -4.49
N ALA A 37 -6.65 9.24 -4.17
CA ALA A 37 -7.22 9.62 -2.86
C ALA A 37 -6.57 8.88 -1.67
N LEU A 38 -6.01 7.69 -1.91
CA LEU A 38 -5.35 6.87 -0.91
C LEU A 38 -3.85 7.13 -0.82
N THR A 39 -3.34 8.13 -1.52
CA THR A 39 -1.93 8.48 -1.54
C THR A 39 -1.67 9.90 -1.03
N VAL A 40 -0.41 10.16 -0.70
CA VAL A 40 0.13 11.47 -0.35
C VAL A 40 1.42 11.71 -1.15
N PRO A 41 1.64 12.93 -1.67
CA PRO A 41 2.88 13.26 -2.36
C PRO A 41 4.05 13.25 -1.36
N VAL A 42 5.20 12.76 -1.83
CA VAL A 42 6.44 12.71 -1.06
C VAL A 42 7.44 13.72 -1.61
N ASP A 43 7.66 13.63 -2.91
CA ASP A 43 8.58 14.43 -3.70
C ASP A 43 8.07 14.43 -5.16
N PRO A 44 8.69 15.17 -6.09
CA PRO A 44 8.20 15.27 -7.47
C PRO A 44 8.07 13.95 -8.22
N TYR A 45 8.74 12.88 -7.79
CA TYR A 45 8.77 11.59 -8.48
C TYR A 45 8.06 10.48 -7.70
N ARG A 46 7.67 10.73 -6.45
CA ARG A 46 7.16 9.68 -5.56
C ARG A 46 5.91 10.12 -4.80
N VAL A 47 5.03 9.15 -4.65
CA VAL A 47 3.90 9.19 -3.73
C VAL A 47 4.07 8.09 -2.69
N ALA A 48 3.37 8.21 -1.57
CA ALA A 48 3.26 7.14 -0.59
C ALA A 48 1.79 6.82 -0.31
N MET A 49 1.50 5.58 0.08
CA MET A 49 0.18 5.27 0.64
C MET A 49 -0.04 6.10 1.90
N ARG A 50 -1.21 6.75 1.97
CA ARG A 50 -1.63 7.56 3.10
C ARG A 50 -1.67 6.72 4.38
N GLY A 51 -1.20 7.31 5.47
CA GLY A 51 -1.03 6.66 6.77
C GLY A 51 0.31 5.92 6.91
N THR A 52 1.18 5.94 5.90
CA THR A 52 2.51 5.31 5.96
C THR A 52 3.67 6.31 5.91
N GLU A 53 3.38 7.59 5.75
CA GLU A 53 4.34 8.69 5.66
C GLU A 53 5.03 9.03 7.00
N ALA A 54 4.43 8.66 8.13
CA ALA A 54 4.93 8.92 9.47
C ALA A 54 4.64 7.74 10.42
N ARG A 55 5.32 7.72 11.58
CA ARG A 55 5.04 6.76 12.65
C ARG A 55 3.97 7.31 13.60
N PRO A 56 3.07 6.47 14.14
CA PRO A 56 2.92 5.04 13.85
C PRO A 56 2.36 4.79 12.45
N VAL A 57 2.90 3.77 11.76
CA VAL A 57 2.50 3.44 10.38
C VAL A 57 1.19 2.67 10.41
N ARG A 58 0.21 3.12 9.62
CA ARG A 58 -1.01 2.36 9.33
C ARG A 58 -1.58 2.78 7.99
N CYS A 59 -1.33 1.98 6.96
CA CYS A 59 -1.86 2.20 5.62
C CYS A 59 -3.39 2.34 5.65
N VAL A 60 -3.91 3.37 4.97
CA VAL A 60 -5.35 3.64 4.88
C VAL A 60 -6.13 2.48 4.25
N ALA A 61 -5.50 1.68 3.40
CA ALA A 61 -6.12 0.53 2.75
C ALA A 61 -6.17 -0.74 3.63
N LEU A 62 -5.51 -0.74 4.81
CA LEU A 62 -5.54 -1.88 5.73
C LEU A 62 -6.91 -1.97 6.42
N GLN A 63 -7.57 -3.10 6.21
CA GLN A 63 -8.80 -3.50 6.89
C GLN A 63 -8.47 -4.57 7.94
N GLY A 64 -9.18 -4.51 9.07
CA GLY A 64 -8.94 -5.39 10.21
C GLY A 64 -7.76 -4.98 11.09
N ASP A 65 -7.37 -5.90 11.96
CA ASP A 65 -6.37 -5.70 13.01
C ASP A 65 -5.14 -6.58 12.79
N VAL A 66 -3.96 -5.98 12.92
CA VAL A 66 -2.67 -6.67 12.78
C VAL A 66 -2.58 -7.79 13.81
N GLY A 67 -2.20 -9.00 13.36
CA GLY A 67 -2.18 -10.19 14.20
C GLY A 67 -3.53 -10.93 14.28
N GLY A 68 -4.59 -10.39 13.67
CA GLY A 68 -5.88 -11.05 13.46
C GLY A 68 -6.21 -11.21 11.97
N CYS A 69 -7.50 -11.17 11.62
CA CYS A 69 -7.95 -11.17 10.23
C CYS A 69 -7.71 -9.80 9.60
N VAL A 70 -6.95 -9.76 8.51
CA VAL A 70 -6.61 -8.53 7.79
C VAL A 70 -6.92 -8.67 6.30
N ALA A 71 -7.17 -7.55 5.64
CA ALA A 71 -7.30 -7.48 4.20
C ALA A 71 -6.86 -6.12 3.66
N CYS A 72 -6.51 -6.09 2.37
CA CYS A 72 -6.29 -4.82 1.66
C CYS A 72 -7.56 -4.44 0.89
N ALA A 73 -8.11 -3.26 1.17
CA ALA A 73 -9.30 -2.75 0.48
C ALA A 73 -9.10 -2.52 -1.02
N ILE A 74 -7.84 -2.38 -1.46
CA ILE A 74 -7.47 -2.15 -2.88
C ILE A 74 -6.58 -3.28 -3.43
N TYR A 75 -6.76 -4.53 -2.99
CA TYR A 75 -5.85 -5.64 -3.30
C TYR A 75 -5.50 -5.77 -4.80
N ALA A 76 -6.48 -5.63 -5.70
CA ALA A 76 -6.28 -5.69 -7.15
C ALA A 76 -5.60 -4.43 -7.75
N GLN A 77 -5.65 -3.31 -7.03
CA GLN A 77 -5.16 -1.98 -7.40
C GLN A 77 -3.92 -1.57 -6.58
N ARG A 78 -3.23 -2.54 -5.96
CA ARG A 78 -2.04 -2.29 -5.14
C ARG A 78 -0.89 -1.68 -5.97
N PRO A 79 -0.07 -0.82 -5.36
CA PRO A 79 1.17 -0.35 -5.96
C PRO A 79 2.20 -1.48 -6.05
N SER A 80 3.22 -1.31 -6.88
CA SER A 80 4.30 -2.27 -7.11
C SER A 80 4.94 -2.80 -5.82
N PRO A 81 5.29 -1.97 -4.79
CA PRO A 81 5.89 -2.51 -3.58
C PRO A 81 4.93 -3.37 -2.74
N CYS A 82 3.61 -3.26 -2.95
CA CYS A 82 2.66 -4.13 -2.29
C CYS A 82 2.37 -5.42 -3.07
N ARG A 83 2.73 -5.47 -4.36
CA ARG A 83 2.64 -6.68 -5.20
C ARG A 83 3.89 -7.54 -5.06
N ASP A 84 5.06 -6.91 -4.98
CA ASP A 84 6.34 -7.63 -4.90
C ASP A 84 6.53 -8.38 -3.57
N PHE A 85 5.82 -7.94 -2.52
CA PHE A 85 5.77 -8.59 -1.19
C PHE A 85 4.53 -9.47 -1.01
N ALA A 86 3.74 -9.60 -2.07
CA ALA A 86 2.68 -10.59 -2.23
C ALA A 86 3.23 -11.70 -3.13
#